data_AF-A0A9E2PCK0-F1
#
_entry.id   AF-A0A9E2PCK0-F1
#
_cell.length_a   1.000
_cell.length_b   1.000
_cell.length_c   1.000
_cell.angle_alpha   90.00
_cell.angle_beta   90.00
_cell.angle_gamma   90.00
#
_symmetry.space_group_name_H-M   'P 1'
#
loop_
_entity.id
_entity.type
_entity.pdbx_description
1 polymer ?
#
loop_
_entity_poly.entity_id
_entity_poly.type
_entity_poly.pdbx_seq_one_letter_code
_entity_poly.pdbx_strand_id
1 'polypeptide(L)'
;MSAINLAIKLESSQSAFDTKSGYKPLPCVGDRKGKYSFCGYHQAILPMDEEIAVGFGYALLTKNNERVYLYDEMTAPDYNNCMTVAQAEEIAAADSKHDWRIHLIAPLSERHYQRQGKRNWILYETGAGFA
;
A
#
# COMPACT_ATOMS: atom_id res chain seq x y z
N MET A 1 4.45 -50.48 23.92
CA MET A 1 3.65 -50.39 22.68
C MET A 1 2.23 -50.09 23.12
N SER A 2 1.54 -49.00 22.79
CA SER A 2 1.65 -48.01 21.72
C SER A 2 1.01 -46.70 22.21
N ALA A 3 1.56 -45.56 21.81
CA ALA A 3 1.09 -44.23 22.18
C ALA A 3 0.09 -43.71 21.12
N ILE A 4 -1.07 -43.19 21.55
CA ILE A 4 -1.91 -42.33 20.72
C ILE A 4 -2.39 -41.16 21.60
N ASN A 5 -1.57 -40.11 21.63
CA ASN A 5 -2.01 -38.77 22.00
C ASN A 5 -2.56 -38.12 20.73
N LEU A 6 -3.88 -38.04 20.60
CA LEU A 6 -4.53 -37.27 19.53
C LEU A 6 -4.91 -35.90 20.07
N ALA A 7 -3.98 -34.96 20.00
CA ALA A 7 -4.22 -33.56 20.28
C ALA A 7 -3.43 -32.66 19.31
N ILE A 8 -4.21 -31.93 18.50
CA ILE A 8 -4.02 -30.52 18.13
C ILE A 8 -3.07 -30.18 16.95
N LYS A 9 -3.64 -29.35 16.06
CA LYS A 9 -3.03 -28.45 15.07
C LYS A 9 -2.28 -29.07 13.89
N LEU A 10 -2.96 -29.04 12.73
CA LEU A 10 -2.30 -28.82 11.44
C LEU A 10 -2.92 -27.58 10.79
N GLU A 11 -2.39 -26.43 11.20
CA GLU A 11 -2.28 -25.26 10.33
C GLU A 11 -1.41 -25.67 9.14
N SER A 12 -1.97 -25.74 7.93
CA SER A 12 -1.15 -25.77 6.71
C SER A 12 -1.92 -25.20 5.52
N SER A 13 -2.14 -23.90 5.55
CA SER A 13 -2.33 -23.09 4.35
C SER A 13 -1.39 -21.89 4.36
N GLN A 14 -0.14 -22.09 4.82
CA GLN A 14 0.96 -21.19 4.48
C GLN A 14 1.56 -21.65 3.16
N SER A 15 0.87 -21.26 2.09
CA SER A 15 1.37 -21.34 0.72
C SER A 15 2.38 -20.22 0.50
N ALA A 16 3.66 -20.58 0.54
CA ALA A 16 4.76 -19.98 -0.21
C ALA A 16 4.86 -18.44 -0.22
N PHE A 17 5.38 -17.86 0.88
CA PHE A 17 6.10 -16.59 0.78
C PHE A 17 7.59 -16.86 0.97
N ASP A 18 8.18 -17.25 -0.15
CA ASP A 18 9.60 -17.49 -0.35
C ASP A 18 10.41 -16.20 -0.07
N THR A 19 11.27 -16.31 0.93
CA THR A 19 12.60 -15.70 1.09
C THR A 19 12.88 -14.33 0.42
N LYS A 20 13.05 -13.30 1.27
CA LYS A 20 13.84 -12.06 1.02
C LYS A 20 13.64 -11.40 -0.36
N SER A 21 12.52 -10.70 -0.53
CA SER A 21 12.45 -9.63 -1.53
C SER A 21 13.43 -8.52 -1.15
N GLY A 22 14.63 -8.55 -1.73
CA GLY A 22 15.56 -7.43 -1.67
C GLY A 22 14.85 -6.20 -2.25
N TYR A 23 14.73 -5.15 -1.45
CA TYR A 23 14.21 -3.86 -1.87
C TYR A 23 14.87 -3.43 -3.19
N LYS A 24 14.07 -3.33 -4.26
CA LYS A 24 14.50 -2.86 -5.58
C LYS A 24 13.64 -1.66 -5.97
N PRO A 25 14.22 -0.47 -6.19
CA PRO A 25 13.46 0.68 -6.65
C PRO A 25 12.89 0.43 -8.05
N LEU A 26 11.59 0.68 -8.20
CA LEU A 26 10.87 0.60 -9.47
C LEU A 26 10.97 1.93 -10.23
N PRO A 27 10.98 1.90 -11.58
CA PRO A 27 11.01 3.13 -12.35
C PRO A 27 9.74 3.95 -12.09
N CYS A 28 9.90 5.27 -11.99
CA CYS A 28 8.76 6.17 -11.91
C CYS A 28 7.97 6.10 -13.23
N VAL A 29 6.67 5.84 -13.12
CA VAL A 29 5.73 6.07 -14.23
C VAL A 29 5.37 7.55 -14.17
N GLY A 30 6.33 8.40 -14.56
CA GLY A 30 6.13 9.84 -14.57
C GLY A 30 4.90 10.23 -15.38
N ASP A 31 4.33 11.40 -15.08
CA ASP A 31 3.08 11.89 -15.66
C ASP A 31 3.09 11.87 -17.19
N ARG A 32 2.57 10.78 -17.77
CA ARG A 32 2.22 10.74 -19.18
C ARG A 32 0.96 11.59 -19.37
N LYS A 33 1.12 12.92 -19.40
CA LYS A 33 0.20 13.89 -20.03
C LYS A 33 -1.30 13.64 -19.78
N GLY A 34 -1.73 13.44 -18.54
CA GLY A 34 -3.14 13.26 -18.20
C GLY A 34 -3.72 14.47 -17.51
N LYS A 35 -4.10 15.51 -18.25
CA LYS A 35 -5.01 16.55 -17.72
C LYS A 35 -6.40 15.96 -17.71
N TYR A 36 -6.87 15.47 -16.56
CA TYR A 36 -8.23 14.99 -16.41
C TYR A 36 -9.05 16.06 -15.69
N SER A 37 -10.09 16.55 -16.35
CA SER A 37 -10.86 17.76 -15.99
C SER A 37 -11.66 17.68 -14.67
N PHE A 38 -11.44 16.65 -13.85
CA PHE A 38 -12.21 16.46 -12.60
C PHE A 38 -11.43 15.81 -11.44
N CYS A 39 -10.30 15.12 -11.66
CA CYS A 39 -9.66 14.26 -10.64
C CYS A 39 -8.23 14.66 -10.21
N GLY A 40 -7.79 15.88 -10.49
CA GLY A 40 -6.47 16.38 -10.06
C GLY A 40 -5.31 15.77 -10.85
N TYR A 41 -4.15 16.41 -10.79
CA TYR A 41 -2.93 15.90 -11.40
C TYR A 41 -2.52 14.63 -10.65
N HIS A 42 -2.35 13.50 -11.36
CA HIS A 42 -1.55 12.42 -10.78
C HIS A 42 -0.16 13.01 -10.51
N GLN A 43 0.36 12.83 -9.30
CA GLN A 43 1.67 13.33 -8.97
C GLN A 43 2.65 12.16 -9.01
N ALA A 44 3.76 12.35 -9.72
CA ALA A 44 4.86 11.40 -9.74
C ALA A 44 5.46 11.14 -8.34
N ILE A 45 5.34 12.12 -7.44
CA ILE A 45 5.78 12.04 -6.04
C ILE A 45 4.57 12.30 -5.16
N LEU A 46 4.30 11.44 -4.18
CA LEU A 46 3.20 11.61 -3.23
C LEU A 46 3.58 12.61 -2.12
N PRO A 47 2.82 13.71 -1.94
CA PRO A 47 3.04 14.69 -0.86
C PRO A 47 2.87 14.06 0.52
N MET A 48 3.61 14.59 1.50
CA MET A 48 3.60 14.09 2.88
C MET A 48 2.32 14.47 3.64
N ASP A 49 1.68 15.54 3.22
CA ASP A 49 0.42 16.08 3.75
C ASP A 49 -0.81 15.46 3.09
N GLU A 50 -0.66 14.62 2.06
CA GLU A 50 -1.78 13.87 1.47
C GLU A 50 -2.24 12.77 2.45
N GLU A 51 -3.55 12.58 2.51
CA GLU A 51 -4.18 11.49 3.26
C GLU A 51 -4.12 10.21 2.43
N ILE A 52 -3.90 9.07 3.08
CA ILE A 52 -3.98 7.74 2.49
C ILE A 52 -5.47 7.36 2.46
N ALA A 53 -6.20 8.04 1.58
CA ALA A 53 -7.63 7.92 1.35
C ALA A 53 -7.94 8.25 -0.11
N VAL A 54 -9.11 7.85 -0.60
CA VAL A 54 -9.52 8.08 -2.00
C VAL A 54 -10.92 8.68 -2.13
N GLY A 55 -11.59 8.94 -1.00
CA GLY A 55 -12.96 9.44 -0.92
C GLY A 55 -14.02 8.39 -1.24
N PHE A 56 -13.74 7.47 -2.17
CA PHE A 56 -14.59 6.31 -2.43
C PHE A 56 -13.74 5.15 -2.95
N GLY A 57 -13.66 4.07 -2.17
CA GLY A 57 -12.76 2.94 -2.42
C GLY A 57 -11.95 2.57 -1.18
N TYR A 58 -10.71 2.13 -1.36
CA TYR A 58 -9.84 1.75 -0.26
C TYR A 58 -8.38 2.14 -0.52
N ALA A 59 -7.65 2.37 0.57
CA ALA A 59 -6.26 2.75 0.57
C ALA A 59 -5.49 1.89 1.57
N LEU A 60 -4.24 1.54 1.24
CA LEU A 60 -3.48 0.59 2.04
C LEU A 60 -1.98 0.88 2.02
N LEU A 61 -1.32 0.55 3.14
CA LEU A 61 0.13 0.56 3.29
C LEU A 61 0.60 -0.89 3.41
N THR A 62 1.58 -1.27 2.60
CA THR A 62 2.19 -2.61 2.66
C THR A 62 3.68 -2.54 2.98
N LYS A 63 4.15 -3.60 3.65
CA LYS A 63 5.55 -3.91 3.90
C LYS A 63 5.85 -5.28 3.28
N ASN A 64 6.72 -5.34 2.29
CA ASN A 64 7.00 -6.56 1.52
C ASN A 64 5.72 -7.24 0.99
N ASN A 65 4.74 -6.45 0.54
CA ASN A 65 3.40 -6.90 0.12
C ASN A 65 2.47 -7.39 1.25
N GLU A 66 2.92 -7.39 2.51
CA GLU A 66 2.04 -7.65 3.65
C GLU A 66 1.33 -6.36 4.07
N ARG A 67 0.02 -6.42 4.29
CA ARG A 67 -0.80 -5.27 4.66
C ARG A 67 -0.54 -4.85 6.10
N VAL A 68 -0.02 -3.64 6.27
CA VAL A 68 0.23 -3.00 7.58
C VAL A 68 -0.94 -2.10 7.98
N TYR A 69 -1.56 -1.42 7.00
CA TYR A 69 -2.70 -0.55 7.20
C TYR A 69 -3.72 -0.74 6.07
N LEU A 70 -5.00 -0.62 6.40
CA LEU A 70 -6.12 -0.57 5.48
C LEU A 70 -7.07 0.51 5.93
N TYR A 71 -7.43 1.37 5.00
CA TYR A 71 -8.54 2.29 5.12
C TYR A 71 -9.54 1.95 4.02
N ASP A 72 -10.78 1.67 4.41
CA ASP A 72 -11.87 1.36 3.48
C ASP A 72 -13.00 2.34 3.76
N GLU A 73 -13.28 3.19 2.78
CA GLU A 73 -14.24 4.30 2.87
C GLU A 73 -15.67 3.81 3.16
N MET A 74 -15.97 2.54 2.86
CA MET A 74 -17.29 1.95 3.08
C MET A 74 -17.47 1.37 4.48
N THR A 75 -16.37 1.03 5.16
CA THR A 75 -16.39 0.36 6.45
C THR A 75 -15.73 1.16 7.57
N ALA A 76 -15.06 2.28 7.23
CA ALA A 76 -14.48 3.19 8.20
C ALA A 76 -15.57 3.83 9.07
N PRO A 77 -15.48 3.71 10.41
CA PRO A 77 -16.46 4.31 11.32
C PRO A 77 -16.34 5.83 11.40
N ASP A 78 -15.14 6.38 11.13
CA ASP A 78 -14.84 7.82 11.17
C ASP A 78 -14.06 8.26 9.92
N TYR A 79 -14.69 9.07 9.09
CA TYR A 79 -14.13 9.64 7.86
C TYR A 79 -12.91 10.56 8.07
N ASN A 80 -12.69 11.02 9.31
CA ASN A 80 -11.70 12.04 9.63
C ASN A 80 -10.39 11.47 10.24
N ASN A 81 -10.23 10.15 10.30
CA ASN A 81 -9.07 9.53 10.96
C ASN A 81 -8.22 8.69 10.00
N CYS A 82 -8.08 9.17 8.77
CA CYS A 82 -7.24 8.59 7.73
C CYS A 82 -5.76 8.78 8.10
N MET A 83 -4.93 7.76 7.82
CA MET A 83 -3.48 7.90 7.96
C MET A 83 -2.93 8.88 6.91
N THR A 84 -2.06 9.79 7.31
CA THR A 84 -1.33 10.66 6.37
C THR A 84 -0.08 9.98 5.82
N VAL A 85 0.40 10.45 4.67
CA VAL A 85 1.67 9.97 4.09
C VAL A 85 2.86 10.25 5.03
N ALA A 86 2.83 11.33 5.80
CA ALA A 86 3.81 11.61 6.84
C ALA A 86 3.85 10.51 7.91
N GLN A 87 2.70 10.05 8.40
CA GLN A 87 2.63 8.95 9.37
C GLN A 87 3.11 7.63 8.76
N ALA A 88 2.75 7.34 7.51
CA ALA A 88 3.28 6.18 6.80
C ALA A 88 4.80 6.24 6.61
N GLU A 89 5.35 7.44 6.34
CA GLU A 89 6.80 7.66 6.27
C GLU A 89 7.47 7.43 7.62
N GLU A 90 6.88 7.83 8.74
CA GLU A 90 7.43 7.56 10.07
C GLU A 90 7.54 6.06 10.34
N ILE A 91 6.48 5.30 10.01
CA ILE A 91 6.46 3.84 10.13
C ILE A 91 7.53 3.22 9.21
N ALA A 92 7.60 3.66 7.96
CA ALA A 92 8.54 3.13 6.98
C ALA A 92 10.00 3.53 7.26
N ALA A 93 10.23 4.70 7.85
CA ALA A 93 11.56 5.18 8.23
C ALA A 93 12.14 4.39 9.40
N ALA A 94 11.29 3.96 10.35
CA ALA A 94 11.69 3.08 11.45
C ALA A 94 12.23 1.73 10.94
N ASP A 95 11.78 1.29 9.76
CA ASP A 95 12.19 0.03 9.14
C ASP A 95 12.52 0.20 7.64
N SER A 96 13.51 1.05 7.36
CA SER A 96 13.85 1.53 6.02
C SER A 96 14.44 0.49 5.04
N LYS A 97 14.72 -0.74 5.49
CA LYS A 97 15.32 -1.79 4.65
C LYS A 97 14.30 -2.63 3.87
N HIS A 98 13.02 -2.46 4.19
CA HIS A 98 11.94 -3.21 3.58
C HIS A 98 11.29 -2.45 2.42
N ASP A 99 10.57 -3.20 1.59
CA ASP A 99 9.79 -2.62 0.50
C ASP A 99 8.48 -2.07 1.05
N TRP A 100 8.35 -0.75 1.03
CA TRP A 100 7.16 -0.05 1.52
C TRP A 100 6.38 0.53 0.36
N ARG A 101 5.08 0.25 0.32
CA ARG A 101 4.20 0.73 -0.76
C ARG A 101 2.88 1.26 -0.24
N ILE A 102 2.40 2.31 -0.88
CA ILE A 102 1.06 2.86 -0.67
C ILE A 102 0.25 2.56 -1.92
N HIS A 103 -0.95 2.03 -1.74
CA HIS A 103 -1.87 1.76 -2.84
C HIS A 103 -3.16 2.53 -2.58
N LEU A 104 -3.57 3.34 -3.55
CA LEU A 104 -4.78 4.13 -3.55
C LEU A 104 -5.70 3.57 -4.63
N ILE A 105 -6.80 2.94 -4.23
CA ILE A 105 -7.65 2.14 -5.11
C ILE A 105 -9.06 2.70 -5.09
N ALA A 106 -9.38 3.53 -6.09
CA ALA A 106 -10.68 4.12 -6.31
C ALA A 106 -11.38 3.44 -7.51
N PRO A 107 -12.71 3.57 -7.67
CA PRO A 107 -13.41 2.86 -8.75
C PRO A 107 -12.97 3.27 -10.14
N LEU A 108 -12.55 4.53 -10.34
CA LEU A 108 -12.16 5.06 -11.65
C LEU A 108 -10.67 5.44 -11.72
N SER A 109 -9.88 5.08 -10.70
CA SER A 109 -8.44 5.31 -10.71
C SER A 109 -7.71 4.48 -9.67
N GLU A 110 -6.56 3.93 -10.04
CA GLU A 110 -5.62 3.30 -9.14
C GLU A 110 -4.26 3.99 -9.21
N ARG A 111 -3.62 4.16 -8.06
CA ARG A 111 -2.26 4.70 -7.95
C ARG A 111 -1.45 3.88 -6.96
N HIS A 112 -0.24 3.49 -7.36
CA HIS A 112 0.65 2.73 -6.52
C HIS A 112 2.00 3.41 -6.39
N TYR A 113 2.38 3.68 -5.15
CA TYR A 113 3.59 4.39 -4.78
C TYR A 113 4.54 3.46 -4.05
N GLN A 114 5.83 3.60 -4.33
CA GLN A 114 6.89 2.91 -3.62
C GLN A 114 7.77 3.92 -2.91
N ARG A 115 8.13 3.64 -1.66
CA ARG A 115 9.11 4.46 -0.94
C ARG A 115 10.50 4.25 -1.51
N GLN A 116 11.12 5.33 -1.99
CA GLN A 116 12.46 5.35 -2.57
C GLN A 116 13.40 6.32 -1.85
N GLY A 117 13.73 6.00 -0.61
CA GLY A 117 14.51 6.86 0.28
C GLY A 117 13.62 7.70 1.20
N LYS A 118 14.24 8.64 1.92
CA LYS A 118 13.55 9.45 2.93
C LYS A 118 12.55 10.39 2.28
N ARG A 119 11.28 10.34 2.72
CA ARG A 119 10.18 11.21 2.27
C ARG A 119 10.01 11.24 0.75
N ASN A 120 10.26 10.11 0.09
CA ASN A 120 10.24 10.04 -1.36
C ASN A 120 9.37 8.86 -1.79
N TRP A 121 8.08 9.11 -2.03
CA TRP A 121 7.12 8.09 -2.48
C TRP A 121 6.88 8.26 -3.96
N ILE A 122 7.40 7.33 -4.75
CA ILE A 122 7.45 7.40 -6.21
C ILE A 122 6.32 6.58 -6.81
N LEU A 123 5.51 7.22 -7.66
CA LEU A 123 4.48 6.55 -8.45
C LEU A 123 5.14 5.57 -9.41
N TYR A 124 4.86 4.28 -9.25
CA TYR A 124 5.43 3.23 -10.10
C TYR A 124 4.38 2.53 -10.97
N GLU A 125 3.09 2.71 -10.69
CA GLU A 125 2.00 2.09 -11.43
C GLU A 125 0.69 2.87 -11.27
N THR A 126 -0.10 2.91 -12.34
CA THR A 126 -1.44 3.50 -12.39
C THR A 126 -2.40 2.52 -13.04
N GLY A 127 -3.62 2.42 -12.54
CA GLY A 127 -4.68 1.58 -13.09
C GLY A 127 -5.98 2.34 -13.33
N ALA A 128 -6.92 1.71 -14.03
CA ALA A 128 -8.22 2.29 -14.36
C ALA A 128 -9.19 2.32 -13.15
N GLY A 129 -8.82 1.70 -12.03
CA GLY A 129 -9.75 1.45 -10.93
C GLY A 129 -10.49 0.12 -11.07
N PHE A 130 -11.41 -0.13 -10.14
CA PHE A 130 -12.12 -1.40 -10.02
C PHE A 130 -13.54 -1.41 -10.63
N ALA A 131 -14.02 -0.32 -11.24
CA ALA A 131 -15.38 -0.18 -11.78
C ALA A 131 -15.42 -0.03 -13.31
#